data_AF-A0A5C8UJ39-F1
#
_entry.id   AF-A0A5C8UJ39-F1
#
_cell.length_a   1.000
_cell.length_b   1.000
_cell.length_c   1.000
_cell.angle_alpha   90.00
_cell.angle_beta   90.00
_cell.angle_gamma   90.00
#
_symmetry.space_group_name_H-M   'P 1'
#
loop_
_entity.id
_entity.type
_entity.pdbx_description
1 polymer ?
#
loop_
_entity_poly.entity_id
_entity_poly.type
_entity_poly.pdbx_seq_one_letter_code
_entity_poly.pdbx_strand_id
1 'polypeptide(L)'
;MPHDPTLEVPDSSGQPGPGAAVGVREGRRTPWTPATLHYGSLVLGFVAILWIGHDQWFFGDDWAILVPRLDASILVPHVGHWNMSPAIVFQSLRNWLGLGSYLPFLALAVLAHVAVVHLVWRILNRVGVQPWLASVLGIALLLLGGASENIFWAFQFGFMGAIALGLWVLVLFDRPRLNIPLILVLSLLAPTFSGTAIPVLAAAAAVGVVRHGWWRTGLLLVPTAASYLVWYVLVARGYAVPAAGITSIGGVARAGLYAAAMYGGGLGRGLPVIWLGVIPALTTAVWAIRTVRRGLKSRAAAAYAMVGGSLVFVALTTYSRMSFGISAAASERYAYLVIVFLLPALGLQLTWLAARGRRAFAAVAAGLVLIIGFNTVDLVIEAHAQAVRETGSERRIDADLARLLESPGDPALLARAADATWSPDLLGADLLALYRSGEFPKP
;
A
#
# COMPACT_ATOMS: atom_id res chain seq x y z
N MET A 1 80.97 15.56 -26.85
CA MET A 1 81.79 15.19 -25.68
C MET A 1 82.98 16.14 -25.63
N PRO A 2 83.51 16.53 -24.46
CA PRO A 2 83.00 16.34 -23.08
C PRO A 2 82.01 17.48 -22.71
N HIS A 3 81.69 17.85 -21.46
CA HIS A 3 81.10 17.03 -20.37
C HIS A 3 80.03 17.84 -19.61
N ASP A 4 79.19 17.13 -18.85
CA ASP A 4 78.37 17.58 -17.70
C ASP A 4 78.77 16.65 -16.51
N PRO A 5 78.50 16.89 -15.19
CA PRO A 5 77.61 17.91 -14.59
C PRO A 5 78.09 18.60 -13.29
N THR A 6 77.33 19.62 -12.84
CA THR A 6 76.95 19.81 -11.41
C THR A 6 75.77 20.78 -11.30
N LEU A 7 74.63 20.30 -10.79
CA LEU A 7 73.49 21.12 -10.39
C LEU A 7 73.59 21.42 -8.89
N GLU A 8 73.79 22.69 -8.52
CA GLU A 8 73.67 23.13 -7.13
C GLU A 8 72.20 23.30 -6.71
N VAL A 9 71.91 22.90 -5.48
CA VAL A 9 70.57 22.92 -4.88
C VAL A 9 70.42 24.19 -4.02
N PRO A 10 69.42 25.05 -4.27
CA PRO A 10 69.07 26.12 -3.33
C PRO A 10 68.34 25.60 -2.09
N ASP A 11 68.73 26.12 -0.94
CA ASP A 11 68.32 25.69 0.41
C ASP A 11 66.80 25.78 0.72
N SER A 12 66.33 24.87 1.57
CA SER A 12 64.94 24.73 2.01
C SER A 12 64.73 25.25 3.44
N SER A 13 64.47 26.55 3.59
CA SER A 13 64.29 27.19 4.91
C SER A 13 63.17 28.26 4.96
N GLY A 14 62.07 28.06 4.21
CA GLY A 14 60.84 28.86 4.33
C GLY A 14 59.78 28.23 5.24
N GLN A 15 59.79 28.53 6.56
CA GLN A 15 58.70 28.10 7.45
C GLN A 15 57.37 28.83 7.13
N PRO A 16 56.23 28.13 6.99
CA PRO A 16 54.93 28.78 6.93
C PRO A 16 54.49 29.25 8.33
N GLY A 17 54.20 30.55 8.46
CA GLY A 17 53.78 31.16 9.73
C GLY A 17 52.44 30.63 10.25
N PRO A 18 52.21 30.66 11.57
CA PRO A 18 51.05 30.03 12.18
C PRO A 18 49.75 30.82 11.97
N GLY A 19 48.70 30.11 11.55
CA GLY A 19 47.38 30.31 12.18
C GLY A 19 46.51 31.47 11.71
N ALA A 20 46.55 31.87 10.44
CA ALA A 20 45.40 32.56 9.85
C ALA A 20 44.24 31.56 9.64
N ALA A 21 43.57 31.18 10.74
CA ALA A 21 42.41 30.30 10.70
C ALA A 21 41.27 30.98 9.93
N VAL A 22 41.14 30.66 8.65
CA VAL A 22 39.96 30.99 7.85
C VAL A 22 38.78 30.31 8.53
N GLY A 23 38.03 31.11 9.29
CA GLY A 23 36.84 30.65 10.00
C GLY A 23 35.84 30.11 8.99
N VAL A 24 35.83 28.78 8.84
CA VAL A 24 34.76 28.06 8.17
C VAL A 24 33.50 28.45 8.94
N ARG A 25 32.70 29.34 8.34
CA ARG A 25 31.37 29.65 8.86
C ARG A 25 30.62 28.32 8.90
N GLU A 26 30.47 27.76 10.10
CA GLU A 26 29.56 26.66 10.36
C GLU A 26 28.15 27.17 10.07
N GLY A 27 27.75 27.05 8.80
CA GLY A 27 26.43 27.45 8.35
C GLY A 27 25.43 26.67 9.17
N ARG A 28 24.64 27.38 9.98
CA ARG A 28 23.60 26.82 10.87
C ARG A 28 22.90 25.67 10.15
N ARG A 29 23.22 24.43 10.55
CA ARG A 29 22.54 23.25 10.03
C ARG A 29 21.09 23.36 10.46
N THR A 30 20.20 23.66 9.52
CA THR A 30 18.76 23.63 9.79
C THR A 30 18.41 22.22 10.26
N PRO A 31 17.68 22.03 11.38
CA PRO A 31 17.34 20.70 11.88
C PRO A 31 16.43 19.91 10.90
N TRP A 32 15.81 20.64 9.97
CA TRP A 32 14.98 20.12 8.90
C TRP A 32 15.83 19.54 7.76
N THR A 33 15.74 18.24 7.60
CA THR A 33 16.23 17.47 6.45
C THR A 33 15.03 16.75 5.81
N PRO A 34 15.14 16.28 4.55
CA PRO A 34 14.09 15.47 3.95
C PRO A 34 13.75 14.21 4.77
N ALA A 35 14.74 13.62 5.44
CA ALA A 35 14.55 12.45 6.28
C ALA A 35 13.80 12.81 7.58
N THR A 36 14.14 13.91 8.26
CA THR A 36 13.43 14.32 9.48
C THR A 36 11.99 14.75 9.17
N LEU A 37 11.74 15.39 8.02
CA LEU A 37 10.38 15.63 7.52
C LEU A 37 9.61 14.31 7.31
N HIS A 38 10.22 13.33 6.63
CA HIS A 38 9.59 12.02 6.39
C HIS A 38 9.26 11.29 7.68
N TYR A 39 10.25 11.05 8.54
CA TYR A 39 10.02 10.33 9.81
C TYR A 39 9.07 11.07 10.76
N GLY A 40 9.14 12.40 10.84
CA GLY A 40 8.19 13.22 11.59
C GLY A 40 6.76 13.06 11.06
N SER A 41 6.59 13.10 9.72
CA SER A 41 5.28 12.89 9.10
C SER A 41 4.71 11.50 9.35
N LEU A 42 5.52 10.43 9.36
CA LEU A 42 5.03 9.08 9.68
C LEU A 42 4.45 8.99 11.10
N VAL A 43 5.13 9.58 12.09
CA VAL A 43 4.68 9.57 13.49
C VAL A 43 3.43 10.43 13.66
N LEU A 44 3.44 11.66 13.14
CA LEU A 44 2.31 12.58 13.22
C LEU A 44 1.09 12.05 12.46
N GLY A 45 1.28 11.48 11.27
CA GLY A 45 0.22 10.89 10.47
C GLY A 45 -0.35 9.63 11.11
N PHE A 46 0.47 8.76 11.71
CA PHE A 46 -0.02 7.61 12.48
C PHE A 46 -0.99 8.05 13.59
N VAL A 47 -0.58 9.03 14.41
CA VAL A 47 -1.41 9.55 15.49
C VAL A 47 -2.65 10.28 14.96
N ALA A 48 -2.50 11.11 13.93
CA ALA A 48 -3.61 11.88 13.36
C ALA A 48 -4.66 10.98 12.70
N ILE A 49 -4.27 9.95 11.96
CA ILE A 49 -5.19 9.01 11.32
C ILE A 49 -5.95 8.20 12.40
N LEU A 50 -5.26 7.71 13.43
CA LEU A 50 -5.93 7.05 14.56
C LEU A 50 -6.90 7.97 15.30
N TRP A 51 -6.57 9.25 15.45
CA TRP A 51 -7.48 10.24 16.04
C TRP A 51 -8.70 10.49 15.14
N ILE A 52 -8.51 10.59 13.82
CA ILE A 52 -9.61 10.79 12.86
C ILE A 52 -10.56 9.59 12.86
N GLY A 53 -10.03 8.36 12.94
CA GLY A 53 -10.82 7.12 12.95
C GLY A 53 -11.24 6.61 14.34
N HIS A 54 -11.13 7.41 15.41
CA HIS A 54 -11.35 6.90 16.77
C HIS A 54 -12.82 6.52 17.09
N ASP A 55 -13.78 7.14 16.37
CA ASP A 55 -15.23 6.87 16.49
C ASP A 55 -15.73 5.73 15.57
N GLN A 56 -14.82 4.97 14.95
CA GLN A 56 -15.16 3.91 13.99
C GLN A 56 -15.52 2.58 14.64
N TRP A 57 -16.23 1.73 13.89
CA TRP A 57 -16.70 0.42 14.35
C TRP A 57 -16.61 -0.68 13.29
N PHE A 58 -16.73 -1.94 13.73
CA PHE A 58 -16.61 -3.14 12.90
C PHE A 58 -17.68 -3.21 11.78
N PHE A 59 -17.24 -3.46 10.55
CA PHE A 59 -18.10 -3.35 9.37
C PHE A 59 -17.68 -4.26 8.20
N GLY A 60 -18.68 -4.72 7.44
CA GLY A 60 -18.49 -5.53 6.24
C GLY A 60 -17.66 -6.79 6.51
N ASP A 61 -16.70 -7.02 5.63
CA ASP A 61 -15.70 -8.10 5.68
C ASP A 61 -14.89 -8.20 6.99
N ASP A 62 -14.91 -7.21 7.90
CA ASP A 62 -14.40 -7.41 9.28
C ASP A 62 -15.09 -8.65 9.91
N TRP A 63 -16.40 -8.78 9.70
CA TRP A 63 -17.19 -9.92 10.16
C TRP A 63 -16.90 -11.23 9.41
N ALA A 64 -16.31 -11.19 8.22
CA ALA A 64 -15.92 -12.41 7.50
C ALA A 64 -14.72 -13.14 8.14
N ILE A 65 -14.02 -12.50 9.10
CA ILE A 65 -12.92 -13.11 9.86
C ILE A 65 -13.11 -13.09 11.38
N LEU A 66 -14.01 -12.23 11.90
CA LEU A 66 -14.28 -12.09 13.34
C LEU A 66 -15.40 -12.98 13.88
N VAL A 67 -16.20 -13.63 13.04
CA VAL A 67 -17.29 -14.52 13.50
C VAL A 67 -16.78 -15.92 13.91
N PRO A 68 -17.13 -16.43 15.11
CA PRO A 68 -16.54 -17.66 15.64
C PRO A 68 -16.75 -18.90 14.76
N ARG A 69 -17.86 -18.98 14.02
CA ARG A 69 -18.11 -20.13 13.11
C ARG A 69 -17.06 -20.29 12.00
N LEU A 70 -16.27 -19.24 11.70
CA LEU A 70 -15.24 -19.22 10.66
C LEU A 70 -13.81 -19.31 11.22
N ASP A 71 -13.61 -19.48 12.53
CA ASP A 71 -12.27 -19.51 13.15
C ASP A 71 -11.36 -20.61 12.56
N ALA A 72 -11.91 -21.78 12.25
CA ALA A 72 -11.17 -22.87 11.61
C ALA A 72 -10.98 -22.68 10.09
N SER A 73 -11.62 -21.68 9.48
CA SER A 73 -11.69 -21.47 8.03
C SER A 73 -10.56 -20.59 7.45
N ILE A 74 -9.46 -20.36 8.17
CA ILE A 74 -8.35 -19.48 7.76
C ILE A 74 -7.67 -19.80 6.41
N LEU A 75 -7.89 -21.00 5.86
CA LEU A 75 -7.41 -21.39 4.52
C LEU A 75 -8.45 -21.16 3.41
N VAL A 76 -9.72 -20.94 3.74
CA VAL A 76 -10.79 -20.68 2.78
C VAL A 76 -10.56 -19.30 2.12
N PRO A 77 -10.67 -19.17 0.78
CA PRO A 77 -10.52 -17.88 0.13
C PRO A 77 -11.69 -16.95 0.46
N HIS A 78 -11.40 -15.78 1.01
CA HIS A 78 -12.39 -14.70 1.13
C HIS A 78 -12.32 -13.80 -0.09
N VAL A 79 -13.40 -13.68 -0.86
CA VAL A 79 -13.49 -12.88 -2.10
C VAL A 79 -12.38 -13.25 -3.13
N GLY A 80 -11.81 -14.46 -3.03
CA GLY A 80 -10.70 -14.94 -3.86
C GLY A 80 -9.29 -14.62 -3.34
N HIS A 81 -9.15 -14.12 -2.11
CA HIS A 81 -7.89 -13.82 -1.46
C HIS A 81 -7.57 -14.86 -0.36
N TRP A 82 -6.30 -15.25 -0.25
CA TRP A 82 -5.81 -16.03 0.90
C TRP A 82 -5.58 -15.07 2.06
N ASN A 83 -6.53 -15.02 3.00
CA ASN A 83 -6.53 -14.06 4.12
C ASN A 83 -6.10 -14.69 5.46
N MET A 84 -5.29 -15.74 5.41
CA MET A 84 -4.88 -16.51 6.60
C MET A 84 -4.19 -15.66 7.66
N SER A 85 -3.23 -14.80 7.28
CA SER A 85 -2.53 -13.97 8.25
C SER A 85 -3.42 -12.88 8.87
N PRO A 86 -4.23 -12.11 8.12
CA PRO A 86 -5.25 -11.24 8.67
C PRO A 86 -6.20 -11.96 9.63
N ALA A 87 -6.72 -13.13 9.25
CA ALA A 87 -7.63 -13.90 10.09
C ALA A 87 -6.97 -14.31 11.42
N ILE A 88 -5.77 -14.89 11.40
CA ILE A 88 -5.01 -15.24 12.62
C ILE A 88 -4.80 -14.02 13.52
N VAL A 89 -4.42 -12.88 12.96
CA VAL A 89 -4.15 -11.65 13.74
C VAL A 89 -5.44 -11.07 14.31
N PHE A 90 -6.53 -11.00 13.53
CA PHE A 90 -7.81 -10.43 13.97
C PHE A 90 -8.49 -11.31 15.01
N GLN A 91 -8.51 -12.63 14.81
CA GLN A 91 -9.00 -13.58 15.82
C GLN A 91 -8.16 -13.54 17.10
N SER A 92 -6.84 -13.36 17.00
CA SER A 92 -5.98 -13.17 18.18
C SER A 92 -6.33 -11.90 18.95
N LEU A 93 -6.56 -10.77 18.26
CA LEU A 93 -7.02 -9.53 18.91
C LEU A 93 -8.41 -9.70 19.54
N ARG A 94 -9.36 -10.29 18.81
CA ARG A 94 -10.73 -10.59 19.30
C ARG A 94 -10.67 -11.42 20.59
N ASN A 95 -9.92 -12.50 20.59
CA ASN A 95 -9.80 -13.42 21.72
C ASN A 95 -9.04 -12.81 22.93
N TRP A 96 -8.26 -11.74 22.76
CA TRP A 96 -7.44 -11.13 23.82
C TRP A 96 -7.98 -9.80 24.36
N LEU A 97 -8.60 -9.00 23.49
CA LEU A 97 -9.07 -7.64 23.79
C LEU A 97 -10.60 -7.50 23.63
N GLY A 98 -11.27 -8.49 23.05
CA GLY A 98 -12.67 -8.42 22.66
C GLY A 98 -12.92 -7.50 21.46
N LEU A 99 -14.19 -7.16 21.29
CA LEU A 99 -14.77 -6.29 20.26
C LEU A 99 -15.32 -4.99 20.89
N GLY A 100 -14.89 -4.64 22.11
CA GLY A 100 -15.31 -3.40 22.78
C GLY A 100 -14.62 -2.13 22.26
N SER A 101 -13.70 -2.24 21.30
CA SER A 101 -13.02 -1.11 20.67
C SER A 101 -12.45 -1.51 19.30
N TYR A 102 -12.71 -0.70 18.28
CA TYR A 102 -12.13 -0.88 16.94
C TYR A 102 -10.65 -0.47 16.85
N LEU A 103 -10.18 0.41 17.75
CA LEU A 103 -8.88 1.06 17.67
C LEU A 103 -7.67 0.11 17.53
N PRO A 104 -7.60 -1.06 18.20
CA PRO A 104 -6.51 -2.03 17.99
C PRO A 104 -6.46 -2.60 16.56
N PHE A 105 -7.63 -2.80 15.94
CA PHE A 105 -7.76 -3.32 14.58
C PHE A 105 -7.42 -2.23 13.56
N LEU A 106 -7.95 -1.02 13.73
CA LEU A 106 -7.58 0.15 12.94
C LEU A 106 -6.06 0.41 13.00
N ALA A 107 -5.44 0.30 14.18
CA ALA A 107 -4.00 0.47 14.33
C ALA A 107 -3.15 -0.49 13.48
N LEU A 108 -3.62 -1.73 13.24
CA LEU A 108 -2.94 -2.64 12.31
C LEU A 108 -2.98 -2.11 10.87
N ALA A 109 -4.14 -1.63 10.41
CA ALA A 109 -4.30 -1.03 9.09
C ALA A 109 -3.41 0.22 8.94
N VAL A 110 -3.46 1.15 9.90
CA VAL A 110 -2.63 2.37 9.86
C VAL A 110 -1.13 2.05 9.94
N LEU A 111 -0.70 1.05 10.74
CA LEU A 111 0.70 0.58 10.74
C LEU A 111 1.12 0.00 9.38
N ALA A 112 0.28 -0.80 8.74
CA ALA A 112 0.56 -1.34 7.41
C ALA A 112 0.64 -0.23 6.35
N HIS A 113 -0.27 0.76 6.39
CA HIS A 113 -0.22 1.95 5.54
C HIS A 113 1.10 2.74 5.73
N VAL A 114 1.47 3.04 6.98
CA VAL A 114 2.74 3.72 7.32
C VAL A 114 3.95 2.93 6.82
N ALA A 115 3.91 1.60 6.86
CA ALA A 115 4.96 0.75 6.30
C ALA A 115 5.02 0.85 4.76
N VAL A 116 3.88 0.84 4.05
CA VAL A 116 3.82 1.09 2.60
C VAL A 116 4.41 2.47 2.27
N VAL A 117 3.98 3.54 2.95
CA VAL A 117 4.51 4.90 2.77
C VAL A 117 6.02 4.95 2.97
N HIS A 118 6.54 4.33 4.03
CA HIS A 118 7.98 4.27 4.26
C HIS A 118 8.71 3.53 3.12
N LEU A 119 8.21 2.38 2.70
CA LEU A 119 8.86 1.56 1.66
C LEU A 119 8.82 2.24 0.29
N VAL A 120 7.71 2.90 -0.09
CA VAL A 120 7.63 3.72 -1.30
C VAL A 120 8.61 4.90 -1.22
N TRP A 121 8.76 5.57 -0.07
CA TRP A 121 9.79 6.58 0.14
C TRP A 121 11.22 6.03 -0.02
N ARG A 122 11.51 4.82 0.47
CA ARG A 122 12.82 4.16 0.23
C ARG A 122 13.06 3.91 -1.25
N ILE A 123 12.03 3.52 -2.01
CA ILE A 123 12.12 3.31 -3.46
C ILE A 123 12.33 4.63 -4.20
N LEU A 124 11.55 5.68 -3.90
CA LEU A 124 11.68 7.03 -4.45
C LEU A 124 13.12 7.55 -4.34
N ASN A 125 13.72 7.47 -3.15
CA ASN A 125 15.11 7.90 -2.94
C ASN A 125 16.12 7.08 -3.75
N ARG A 126 15.93 5.76 -3.91
CA ARG A 126 16.85 4.90 -4.67
C ARG A 126 16.78 5.09 -6.18
N VAL A 127 15.57 5.24 -6.73
CA VAL A 127 15.41 5.53 -8.17
C VAL A 127 15.95 6.91 -8.53
N GLY A 128 16.13 7.78 -7.52
CA GLY A 128 16.77 9.08 -7.64
C GLY A 128 15.78 10.23 -7.84
N VAL A 129 14.59 10.12 -7.24
CA VAL A 129 13.71 11.27 -7.00
C VAL A 129 14.43 12.27 -6.10
N GLN A 130 14.22 13.57 -6.33
CA GLN A 130 14.82 14.62 -5.50
C GLN A 130 14.35 14.44 -4.04
N PRO A 131 15.25 14.48 -3.03
CA PRO A 131 14.92 14.03 -1.67
C PRO A 131 13.73 14.74 -0.99
N TRP A 132 13.58 16.05 -1.18
CA TRP A 132 12.43 16.79 -0.65
C TRP A 132 11.13 16.38 -1.36
N LEU A 133 11.15 16.24 -2.69
CA LEU A 133 9.99 15.71 -3.43
C LEU A 133 9.65 14.28 -3.01
N ALA A 134 10.65 13.42 -2.75
CA ALA A 134 10.41 12.07 -2.25
C ALA A 134 9.66 12.08 -0.91
N SER A 135 10.05 12.94 0.04
CA SER A 135 9.38 13.08 1.34
C SER A 135 7.99 13.72 1.23
N VAL A 136 7.81 14.72 0.37
CA VAL A 136 6.49 15.35 0.13
C VAL A 136 5.54 14.38 -0.58
N LEU A 137 6.02 13.54 -1.50
CA LEU A 137 5.23 12.46 -2.10
C LEU A 137 4.89 11.37 -1.08
N GLY A 138 5.76 11.13 -0.09
CA GLY A 138 5.45 10.30 1.08
C GLY A 138 4.27 10.85 1.87
N ILE A 139 4.26 12.16 2.18
CA ILE A 139 3.14 12.83 2.85
C ILE A 139 1.85 12.78 2.02
N ALA A 140 1.94 12.98 0.70
CA ALA A 140 0.78 12.89 -0.20
C ALA A 140 0.16 11.49 -0.27
N LEU A 141 0.98 10.43 -0.14
CA LEU A 141 0.49 9.06 -0.03
C LEU A 141 -0.03 8.75 1.40
N LEU A 142 0.57 9.33 2.43
CA LEU A 142 0.18 9.13 3.83
C LEU A 142 -1.22 9.69 4.12
N LEU A 143 -1.55 10.83 3.52
CA LEU A 143 -2.81 11.55 3.74
C LEU A 143 -3.78 11.40 2.57
N LEU A 144 -3.75 10.25 1.87
CA LEU A 144 -4.47 10.01 0.61
C LEU A 144 -5.97 9.73 0.84
N GLY A 145 -6.79 10.79 0.96
CA GLY A 145 -8.25 10.71 1.10
C GLY A 145 -8.96 9.88 0.03
N GLY A 146 -8.57 10.01 -1.25
CA GLY A 146 -9.17 9.22 -2.35
C GLY A 146 -8.90 7.71 -2.31
N ALA A 147 -8.27 7.23 -1.23
CA ALA A 147 -8.03 5.83 -0.88
C ALA A 147 -8.42 5.51 0.59
N SER A 148 -9.32 6.29 1.18
CA SER A 148 -9.73 6.21 2.60
C SER A 148 -10.14 4.80 3.04
N GLU A 149 -10.82 4.06 2.16
CA GLU A 149 -11.23 2.67 2.35
C GLU A 149 -10.07 1.79 2.84
N ASN A 150 -8.86 1.97 2.30
CA ASN A 150 -7.70 1.20 2.77
C ASN A 150 -7.18 1.66 4.12
N ILE A 151 -7.36 2.93 4.48
CA ILE A 151 -6.77 3.54 5.68
C ILE A 151 -7.66 3.31 6.91
N PHE A 152 -8.99 3.39 6.74
CA PHE A 152 -9.97 3.40 7.83
C PHE A 152 -10.78 2.12 7.99
N TRP A 153 -10.81 1.22 7.00
CA TRP A 153 -11.41 -0.10 7.15
C TRP A 153 -10.33 -1.10 7.58
N ALA A 154 -10.40 -1.57 8.82
CA ALA A 154 -9.36 -2.39 9.42
C ALA A 154 -9.07 -3.67 8.61
N PHE A 155 -10.09 -4.30 8.02
CA PHE A 155 -9.96 -5.43 7.09
C PHE A 155 -8.88 -5.23 6.00
N GLN A 156 -8.69 -4.00 5.52
CA GLN A 156 -7.69 -3.66 4.49
C GLN A 156 -6.22 -3.76 4.98
N PHE A 157 -6.00 -4.06 6.27
CA PHE A 157 -4.74 -4.64 6.77
C PHE A 157 -4.26 -5.82 5.90
N GLY A 158 -5.17 -6.66 5.39
CA GLY A 158 -4.83 -7.72 4.44
C GLY A 158 -4.22 -7.20 3.14
N PHE A 159 -4.80 -6.17 2.53
CA PHE A 159 -4.28 -5.61 1.28
C PHE A 159 -2.98 -4.84 1.52
N MET A 160 -2.94 -3.96 2.51
CA MET A 160 -1.75 -3.14 2.79
C MET A 160 -0.58 -3.95 3.34
N GLY A 161 -0.85 -4.97 4.17
CA GLY A 161 0.18 -5.90 4.65
C GLY A 161 0.82 -6.67 3.51
N ALA A 162 0.02 -7.22 2.59
CA ALA A 162 0.50 -7.88 1.37
C ALA A 162 1.40 -6.95 0.52
N ILE A 163 0.98 -5.69 0.34
CA ILE A 163 1.75 -4.67 -0.40
C ILE A 163 3.05 -4.33 0.33
N ALA A 164 3.01 -4.07 1.64
CA ALA A 164 4.19 -3.72 2.43
C ALA A 164 5.25 -4.83 2.39
N LEU A 165 4.84 -6.09 2.60
CA LEU A 165 5.73 -7.24 2.53
C LEU A 165 6.35 -7.38 1.13
N GLY A 166 5.55 -7.26 0.06
CA GLY A 166 6.04 -7.29 -1.33
C GLY A 166 7.00 -6.14 -1.67
N LEU A 167 6.71 -4.90 -1.22
CA LEU A 167 7.58 -3.74 -1.42
C LEU A 167 8.89 -3.89 -0.64
N TRP A 168 8.86 -4.53 0.54
CA TRP A 168 10.07 -4.83 1.29
C TRP A 168 10.95 -5.86 0.56
N VAL A 169 10.35 -6.89 -0.04
CA VAL A 169 11.06 -7.84 -0.93
C VAL A 169 11.67 -7.13 -2.13
N LEU A 170 10.95 -6.19 -2.78
CA LEU A 170 11.50 -5.35 -3.86
C LEU A 170 12.69 -4.50 -3.36
N VAL A 171 12.56 -3.87 -2.19
CA VAL A 171 13.62 -3.10 -1.51
C VAL A 171 14.81 -3.98 -1.08
N LEU A 172 14.63 -5.29 -0.96
CA LEU A 172 15.71 -6.26 -0.72
C LEU A 172 16.42 -6.66 -2.02
N PHE A 173 15.68 -6.92 -3.10
CA PHE A 173 16.24 -7.21 -4.43
C PHE A 173 16.95 -6.02 -5.11
N ASP A 174 16.67 -4.78 -4.73
CA ASP A 174 17.40 -3.61 -5.24
C ASP A 174 18.71 -3.31 -4.46
N ARG A 175 19.10 -4.16 -3.49
CA ARG A 175 20.38 -4.02 -2.78
C ARG A 175 21.50 -4.82 -3.48
N PRO A 176 22.76 -4.34 -3.47
CA PRO A 176 23.89 -5.11 -4.02
C PRO A 176 24.12 -6.48 -3.35
N ARG A 177 23.74 -6.61 -2.07
CA ARG A 177 23.80 -7.87 -1.30
C ARG A 177 22.40 -8.27 -0.87
N LEU A 178 22.04 -9.52 -1.16
CA LEU A 178 20.76 -10.13 -0.80
C LEU A 178 20.76 -10.55 0.67
N ASN A 179 19.69 -10.25 1.40
CA ASN A 179 19.37 -10.90 2.67
C ASN A 179 18.39 -12.03 2.38
N ILE A 180 18.94 -13.21 2.07
CA ILE A 180 18.18 -14.38 1.60
C ILE A 180 17.10 -14.84 2.59
N PRO A 181 17.38 -15.03 3.90
CA PRO A 181 16.34 -15.44 4.86
C PRO A 181 15.16 -14.47 4.91
N LEU A 182 15.44 -13.16 4.92
CA LEU A 182 14.39 -12.15 4.99
C LEU A 182 13.57 -12.08 3.68
N ILE A 183 14.20 -12.26 2.52
CA ILE A 183 13.46 -12.35 1.25
C ILE A 183 12.50 -13.54 1.27
N LEU A 184 12.98 -14.73 1.66
CA LEU A 184 12.17 -15.96 1.70
C LEU A 184 10.99 -15.81 2.67
N VAL A 185 11.22 -15.34 3.90
CA VAL A 185 10.16 -15.17 4.91
C VAL A 185 9.11 -14.16 4.44
N LEU A 186 9.53 -12.97 4.00
CA LEU A 186 8.59 -11.92 3.60
C LEU A 186 7.82 -12.30 2.31
N SER A 187 8.47 -12.96 1.35
CA SER A 187 7.79 -13.39 0.12
C SER A 187 6.84 -14.55 0.38
N LEU A 188 7.18 -15.51 1.25
CA LEU A 188 6.25 -16.58 1.65
C LEU A 188 5.03 -16.04 2.41
N LEU A 189 5.22 -15.03 3.26
CA LEU A 189 4.14 -14.45 4.06
C LEU A 189 3.20 -13.57 3.22
N ALA A 190 3.70 -12.78 2.27
CA ALA A 190 2.90 -11.77 1.56
C ALA A 190 1.61 -12.30 0.89
N PRO A 191 1.60 -13.45 0.17
CA PRO A 191 0.38 -13.97 -0.45
C PRO A 191 -0.67 -14.45 0.56
N THR A 192 -0.28 -14.79 1.79
CA THR A 192 -1.18 -15.22 2.87
C THR A 192 -1.91 -14.06 3.56
N PHE A 193 -1.58 -12.83 3.16
CA PHE A 193 -2.32 -11.62 3.51
C PHE A 193 -3.39 -11.29 2.46
N SER A 194 -3.03 -11.36 1.18
CA SER A 194 -3.93 -11.08 0.06
C SER A 194 -3.24 -11.39 -1.29
N GLY A 195 -4.02 -11.79 -2.30
CA GLY A 195 -3.56 -11.86 -3.70
C GLY A 195 -2.99 -10.55 -4.28
N THR A 196 -3.20 -9.41 -3.61
CA THR A 196 -2.54 -8.13 -3.93
C THR A 196 -1.02 -8.15 -3.76
N ALA A 197 -0.45 -9.16 -3.08
CA ALA A 197 0.99 -9.41 -3.08
C ALA A 197 1.53 -9.76 -4.48
N ILE A 198 0.74 -10.44 -5.33
CA ILE A 198 1.22 -11.02 -6.59
C ILE A 198 1.79 -9.94 -7.54
N PRO A 199 1.11 -8.81 -7.81
CA PRO A 199 1.66 -7.77 -8.68
C PRO A 199 2.89 -7.06 -8.09
N VAL A 200 2.98 -6.94 -6.75
CA VAL A 200 4.15 -6.34 -6.08
C VAL A 200 5.34 -7.29 -6.10
N LEU A 201 5.12 -8.59 -5.90
CA LEU A 201 6.14 -9.63 -6.04
C LEU A 201 6.58 -9.81 -7.50
N ALA A 202 5.71 -9.58 -8.48
CA ALA A 202 6.10 -9.52 -9.89
C ALA A 202 7.03 -8.34 -10.19
N ALA A 203 6.75 -7.16 -9.62
CA ALA A 203 7.67 -6.01 -9.66
C ALA A 203 9.00 -6.33 -8.94
N ALA A 204 8.95 -6.97 -7.77
CA ALA A 204 10.14 -7.40 -7.03
C ALA A 204 10.99 -8.40 -7.83
N ALA A 205 10.35 -9.36 -8.51
CA ALA A 205 11.00 -10.32 -9.41
C ALA A 205 11.65 -9.62 -10.60
N ALA A 206 11.00 -8.64 -11.23
CA ALA A 206 11.60 -7.86 -12.32
C ALA A 206 12.85 -7.11 -11.87
N VAL A 207 12.86 -6.52 -10.66
CA VAL A 207 14.07 -5.94 -10.05
C VAL A 207 15.13 -7.01 -9.80
N GLY A 208 14.76 -8.14 -9.18
CA GLY A 208 15.68 -9.24 -8.90
C GLY A 208 16.37 -9.77 -10.16
N VAL A 209 15.62 -10.00 -11.24
CA VAL A 209 16.14 -10.46 -12.54
C VAL A 209 17.18 -9.46 -13.08
N VAL A 210 16.89 -8.15 -13.01
CA VAL A 210 17.79 -7.08 -13.48
C VAL A 210 19.05 -6.95 -12.60
N ARG A 211 18.95 -7.17 -11.28
CA ARG A 211 20.05 -6.95 -10.31
C ARG A 211 20.91 -8.18 -10.05
N HIS A 212 20.33 -9.38 -10.11
CA HIS A 212 20.95 -10.62 -9.65
C HIS A 212 20.80 -11.80 -10.63
N GLY A 213 20.12 -11.59 -11.76
CA GLY A 213 19.85 -12.64 -12.74
C GLY A 213 18.63 -13.48 -12.40
N TRP A 214 18.07 -14.12 -13.43
CA TRP A 214 16.82 -14.85 -13.36
C TRP A 214 16.89 -16.09 -12.47
N TRP A 215 18.00 -16.85 -12.50
CA TRP A 215 18.17 -18.04 -11.66
C TRP A 215 18.10 -17.75 -10.16
N ARG A 216 18.87 -16.76 -9.68
CA ARG A 216 18.89 -16.39 -8.23
C ARG A 216 17.53 -15.87 -7.78
N THR A 217 16.86 -15.10 -8.64
CA THR A 217 15.53 -14.56 -8.36
C THR A 217 14.47 -15.66 -8.34
N GLY A 218 14.51 -16.58 -9.30
CA GLY A 218 13.64 -17.75 -9.37
C GLY A 218 13.80 -18.63 -8.13
N LEU A 219 15.02 -19.00 -7.75
CA LEU A 219 15.28 -19.82 -6.56
C LEU A 219 14.72 -19.20 -5.26
N LEU A 220 14.65 -17.87 -5.16
CA LEU A 220 14.12 -17.17 -3.99
C LEU A 220 12.59 -16.99 -4.01
N LEU A 221 11.94 -17.08 -5.19
CA LEU A 221 10.49 -16.87 -5.33
C LEU A 221 9.71 -18.14 -5.71
N VAL A 222 10.39 -19.21 -6.14
CA VAL A 222 9.79 -20.52 -6.37
C VAL A 222 9.08 -21.08 -5.13
N PRO A 223 9.63 -21.01 -3.90
CA PRO A 223 8.92 -21.46 -2.71
C PRO A 223 7.58 -20.71 -2.51
N THR A 224 7.56 -19.41 -2.77
CA THR A 224 6.35 -18.56 -2.70
C THR A 224 5.34 -18.88 -3.79
N ALA A 225 5.79 -19.09 -5.02
CA ALA A 225 4.91 -19.49 -6.11
C ALA A 225 4.32 -20.89 -5.88
N ALA A 226 5.14 -21.82 -5.35
CA ALA A 226 4.72 -23.17 -5.01
C ALA A 226 3.72 -23.19 -3.85
N SER A 227 3.95 -22.44 -2.76
CA SER A 227 3.01 -22.40 -1.63
C SER A 227 1.64 -21.85 -2.03
N TYR A 228 1.61 -20.75 -2.82
CA TYR A 228 0.36 -20.19 -3.33
C TYR A 228 -0.35 -21.14 -4.32
N LEU A 229 0.39 -21.83 -5.19
CA LEU A 229 -0.17 -22.82 -6.11
C LEU A 229 -0.74 -24.04 -5.36
N VAL A 230 -0.05 -24.52 -4.33
CA VAL A 230 -0.52 -25.62 -3.47
C VAL A 230 -1.81 -25.20 -2.74
N TRP A 231 -1.85 -24.01 -2.14
CA TRP A 231 -3.08 -23.47 -1.54
C TRP A 231 -4.22 -23.37 -2.57
N TYR A 232 -3.94 -22.85 -3.76
CA TYR A 232 -4.94 -22.71 -4.82
C TYR A 232 -5.50 -24.06 -5.29
N VAL A 233 -4.64 -25.05 -5.51
CA VAL A 233 -5.03 -26.38 -6.01
C VAL A 233 -5.71 -27.22 -4.92
N LEU A 234 -5.26 -27.14 -3.67
CA LEU A 234 -5.84 -27.95 -2.59
C LEU A 234 -7.11 -27.32 -2.01
N VAL A 235 -7.21 -25.99 -1.99
CA VAL A 235 -8.32 -25.28 -1.33
C VAL A 235 -9.05 -24.35 -2.31
N ALA A 236 -8.38 -23.30 -2.82
CA ALA A 236 -9.11 -22.17 -3.39
C ALA A 236 -9.93 -22.49 -4.65
N ARG A 237 -9.48 -23.43 -5.49
CA ARG A 237 -10.20 -23.84 -6.72
C ARG A 237 -11.59 -24.44 -6.47
N GLY A 238 -11.89 -24.88 -5.23
CA GLY A 238 -13.20 -25.41 -4.85
C GLY A 238 -14.25 -24.33 -4.57
N TYR A 239 -13.84 -23.06 -4.50
CA TYR A 239 -14.70 -21.94 -4.12
C TYR A 239 -14.97 -21.05 -5.33
N ALA A 240 -16.23 -20.63 -5.48
CA ALA A 240 -16.62 -19.71 -6.54
C ALA A 240 -16.02 -18.31 -6.26
N VAL A 241 -15.08 -17.88 -7.10
CA VAL A 241 -14.60 -16.50 -7.11
C VAL A 241 -15.39 -15.74 -8.18
N PRO A 242 -15.90 -14.52 -7.90
CA PRO A 242 -16.41 -13.64 -8.93
C PRO A 242 -15.32 -13.44 -10.00
N ALA A 243 -15.56 -13.95 -11.19
CA ALA A 243 -14.67 -13.84 -12.33
C ALA A 243 -15.53 -13.47 -13.54
N ALA A 244 -15.18 -12.37 -14.21
CA ALA A 244 -15.93 -11.94 -15.39
C ALA A 244 -15.60 -12.82 -16.61
N GLY A 245 -14.36 -13.31 -16.67
CA GLY A 245 -13.79 -13.97 -17.85
C GLY A 245 -13.65 -13.02 -19.04
N ILE A 246 -12.85 -13.43 -20.03
CA ILE A 246 -12.76 -12.73 -21.32
C ILE A 246 -12.99 -13.79 -22.40
N THR A 247 -14.26 -13.96 -22.77
CA THR A 247 -14.73 -15.01 -23.70
C THR A 247 -15.19 -14.46 -25.05
N SER A 248 -15.13 -13.14 -25.26
CA SER A 248 -15.56 -12.51 -26.51
C SER A 248 -14.81 -11.19 -26.78
N ILE A 249 -14.87 -10.71 -28.03
CA ILE A 249 -14.29 -9.41 -28.43
C ILE A 249 -14.90 -8.25 -27.62
N GLY A 250 -16.21 -8.29 -27.36
CA GLY A 250 -16.87 -7.33 -26.45
C GLY A 250 -16.43 -7.46 -24.99
N GLY A 251 -15.95 -8.64 -24.57
CA GLY A 251 -15.21 -8.82 -23.32
C GLY A 251 -13.86 -8.10 -23.33
N VAL A 252 -13.07 -8.27 -24.39
CA VAL A 252 -11.76 -7.60 -24.56
C VAL A 252 -11.92 -6.06 -24.55
N ALA A 253 -12.90 -5.53 -25.27
CA ALA A 253 -13.17 -4.09 -25.29
C ALA A 253 -13.55 -3.55 -23.90
N ARG A 254 -14.46 -4.24 -23.19
CA ARG A 254 -14.83 -3.87 -21.80
C ARG A 254 -13.66 -4.00 -20.82
N ALA A 255 -12.79 -4.99 -20.99
CA ALA A 255 -11.58 -5.13 -20.20
C ALA A 255 -10.62 -3.94 -20.42
N GLY A 256 -10.44 -3.50 -21.68
CA GLY A 256 -9.66 -2.30 -22.00
C GLY A 256 -10.24 -1.02 -21.39
N LEU A 257 -11.57 -0.85 -21.46
CA LEU A 257 -12.29 0.26 -20.81
C LEU A 257 -12.14 0.25 -19.28
N TYR A 258 -12.30 -0.92 -18.65
CA TYR A 258 -12.14 -1.08 -17.20
C TYR A 258 -10.69 -0.78 -16.78
N ALA A 259 -9.69 -1.31 -17.49
CA ALA A 259 -8.27 -1.03 -17.25
C ALA A 259 -7.92 0.47 -17.39
N ALA A 260 -8.46 1.13 -18.42
CA ALA A 260 -8.31 2.58 -18.59
C ALA A 260 -8.97 3.37 -17.45
N ALA A 261 -10.16 2.94 -17.00
CA ALA A 261 -10.85 3.53 -15.85
C ALA A 261 -10.10 3.31 -14.52
N MET A 262 -9.45 2.16 -14.31
CA MET A 262 -8.57 1.93 -13.15
C MET A 262 -7.42 2.95 -13.10
N TYR A 263 -6.75 3.21 -14.23
CA TYR A 263 -5.66 4.18 -14.27
C TYR A 263 -6.13 5.63 -14.16
N GLY A 264 -7.11 6.03 -14.98
CA GLY A 264 -7.63 7.39 -15.01
C GLY A 264 -8.37 7.77 -13.74
N GLY A 265 -9.32 6.92 -13.31
CA GLY A 265 -10.07 7.13 -12.07
C GLY A 265 -9.23 6.92 -10.81
N GLY A 266 -8.35 5.91 -10.79
CA GLY A 266 -7.51 5.60 -9.64
C GLY A 266 -6.48 6.70 -9.33
N LEU A 267 -5.80 7.26 -10.34
CA LEU A 267 -4.99 8.46 -10.13
C LEU A 267 -5.85 9.72 -9.91
N GLY A 268 -7.04 9.73 -10.50
CA GLY A 268 -8.01 10.81 -10.41
C GLY A 268 -8.53 11.05 -9.00
N ARG A 269 -8.69 9.99 -8.21
CA ARG A 269 -9.07 10.04 -6.80
C ARG A 269 -8.10 10.84 -5.93
N GLY A 270 -6.82 10.89 -6.29
CA GLY A 270 -5.84 11.76 -5.62
C GLY A 270 -5.94 13.24 -6.00
N LEU A 271 -6.93 13.66 -6.81
CA LEU A 271 -7.07 15.01 -7.37
C LEU A 271 -8.49 15.57 -7.14
N PRO A 272 -8.66 16.90 -7.06
CA PRO A 272 -9.98 17.53 -6.87
C PRO A 272 -11.02 17.24 -7.96
N VAL A 273 -10.61 16.71 -9.11
CA VAL A 273 -11.48 16.34 -10.24
C VAL A 273 -10.99 15.02 -10.80
N ILE A 274 -11.77 13.95 -10.63
CA ILE A 274 -11.37 12.58 -10.95
C ILE A 274 -10.89 12.40 -12.41
N TRP A 275 -11.51 13.08 -13.37
CA TRP A 275 -11.14 12.97 -14.78
C TRP A 275 -9.73 13.49 -15.09
N LEU A 276 -9.14 14.34 -14.24
CA LEU A 276 -7.77 14.83 -14.41
C LEU A 276 -6.73 13.71 -14.27
N GLY A 277 -7.05 12.59 -13.61
CA GLY A 277 -6.14 11.44 -13.45
C GLY A 277 -5.72 10.77 -14.77
N VAL A 278 -6.43 11.02 -15.87
CA VAL A 278 -6.00 10.60 -17.22
C VAL A 278 -4.66 11.25 -17.62
N ILE A 279 -4.36 12.45 -17.13
CA ILE A 279 -3.14 13.19 -17.47
C ILE A 279 -1.89 12.52 -16.87
N PRO A 280 -1.78 12.26 -15.54
CA PRO A 280 -0.66 11.52 -14.97
C PRO A 280 -0.59 10.07 -15.46
N ALA A 281 -1.73 9.44 -15.81
CA ALA A 281 -1.73 8.10 -16.41
C ALA A 281 -1.05 8.09 -17.79
N LEU A 282 -1.53 8.92 -18.73
CA LEU A 282 -1.00 8.98 -20.10
C LEU A 282 0.45 9.48 -20.13
N THR A 283 0.80 10.49 -19.34
CA THR A 283 2.18 10.99 -19.27
C THR A 283 3.13 9.93 -18.72
N THR A 284 2.74 9.19 -17.68
CA THR A 284 3.54 8.08 -17.14
C THR A 284 3.68 6.93 -18.13
N ALA A 285 2.62 6.57 -18.86
CA ALA A 285 2.68 5.55 -19.91
C ALA A 285 3.62 5.94 -21.06
N VAL A 286 3.47 7.17 -21.58
CA VAL A 286 4.33 7.70 -22.66
C VAL A 286 5.78 7.85 -22.20
N TRP A 287 6.01 8.33 -20.97
CA TRP A 287 7.34 8.38 -20.35
C TRP A 287 7.94 6.98 -20.31
N ALA A 288 7.26 6.01 -19.69
CA ALA A 288 7.73 4.65 -19.52
C ALA A 288 8.11 4.01 -20.86
N ILE A 289 7.22 4.06 -21.85
CA ILE A 289 7.46 3.49 -23.20
C ILE A 289 8.70 4.11 -23.84
N ARG A 290 8.89 5.44 -23.76
CA ARG A 290 10.02 6.13 -24.39
C ARG A 290 11.36 5.89 -23.67
N THR A 291 11.35 5.59 -22.37
CA THR A 291 12.57 5.54 -21.56
C THR A 291 12.96 4.14 -21.06
N VAL A 292 12.06 3.16 -21.07
CA VAL A 292 12.24 1.82 -20.47
C VAL A 292 13.56 1.13 -20.81
N ARG A 293 13.99 1.15 -22.08
CA ARG A 293 15.25 0.49 -22.53
C ARG A 293 16.50 1.06 -21.85
N ARG A 294 16.51 2.36 -21.53
CA ARG A 294 17.59 3.04 -20.79
C ARG A 294 17.35 2.92 -19.28
N GLY A 295 16.10 3.07 -18.85
CA GLY A 295 15.67 3.07 -17.47
C GLY A 295 15.94 1.76 -16.72
N LEU A 296 15.65 0.61 -17.34
CA LEU A 296 15.91 -0.72 -16.76
C LEU A 296 17.41 -0.98 -16.51
N LYS A 297 18.30 -0.35 -17.28
CA LYS A 297 19.77 -0.45 -17.09
C LYS A 297 20.33 0.54 -16.06
N SER A 298 19.48 1.25 -15.33
CA SER A 298 19.86 2.34 -14.43
C SER A 298 19.39 2.11 -12.98
N ARG A 299 19.63 3.10 -12.10
CA ARG A 299 19.01 3.14 -10.76
C ARG A 299 17.48 3.18 -10.81
N ALA A 300 16.88 3.67 -11.90
CA ALA A 300 15.43 3.79 -12.04
C ALA A 300 14.70 2.46 -12.33
N ALA A 301 15.41 1.33 -12.47
CA ALA A 301 14.82 0.02 -12.80
C ALA A 301 13.60 -0.35 -11.92
N ALA A 302 13.65 -0.07 -10.62
CA ALA A 302 12.54 -0.30 -9.68
C ALA A 302 11.26 0.50 -10.05
N ALA A 303 11.38 1.71 -10.59
CA ALA A 303 10.20 2.47 -11.04
C ALA A 303 9.52 1.82 -12.25
N TYR A 304 10.28 1.34 -13.23
CA TYR A 304 9.71 0.60 -14.38
C TYR A 304 9.15 -0.76 -13.96
N ALA A 305 9.80 -1.44 -13.00
CA ALA A 305 9.30 -2.68 -12.44
C ALA A 305 7.95 -2.48 -11.74
N MET A 306 7.75 -1.36 -11.02
CA MET A 306 6.46 -1.03 -10.40
C MET A 306 5.39 -0.60 -11.41
N VAL A 307 5.74 0.07 -12.52
CA VAL A 307 4.82 0.24 -13.67
C VAL A 307 4.46 -1.12 -14.29
N GLY A 308 5.39 -2.07 -14.36
CA GLY A 308 5.10 -3.46 -14.72
C GLY A 308 4.14 -4.13 -13.72
N GLY A 309 4.35 -3.90 -12.43
CA GLY A 309 3.47 -4.34 -11.35
C GLY A 309 2.04 -3.78 -11.49
N SER A 310 1.86 -2.51 -11.83
CA SER A 310 0.51 -1.97 -12.06
C SER A 310 -0.19 -2.64 -13.22
N LEU A 311 0.52 -3.01 -14.29
CA LEU A 311 -0.05 -3.75 -15.42
C LEU A 311 -0.54 -5.14 -14.98
N VAL A 312 0.23 -5.86 -14.15
CA VAL A 312 -0.19 -7.14 -13.57
C VAL A 312 -1.41 -6.96 -12.65
N PHE A 313 -1.39 -5.94 -11.79
CA PHE A 313 -2.50 -5.63 -10.88
C PHE A 313 -3.79 -5.31 -11.64
N VAL A 314 -3.72 -4.42 -12.64
CA VAL A 314 -4.87 -4.02 -13.45
C VAL A 314 -5.37 -5.19 -14.29
N ALA A 315 -4.50 -6.05 -14.83
CA ALA A 315 -4.93 -7.24 -15.57
C ALA A 315 -5.69 -8.25 -14.68
N LEU A 316 -5.14 -8.59 -13.51
CA LEU A 316 -5.78 -9.52 -12.56
C LEU A 316 -7.10 -8.96 -11.99
N THR A 317 -7.12 -7.67 -11.66
CA THR A 317 -8.32 -7.00 -11.13
C THR A 317 -9.38 -6.88 -12.21
N THR A 318 -9.03 -6.50 -13.44
CA THR A 318 -9.96 -6.47 -14.57
C THR A 318 -10.60 -7.85 -14.79
N TYR A 319 -9.80 -8.92 -14.88
CA TYR A 319 -10.28 -10.28 -15.07
C TYR A 319 -11.28 -10.73 -13.98
N SER A 320 -11.02 -10.35 -12.72
CA SER A 320 -11.81 -10.78 -11.55
C SER A 320 -12.91 -9.81 -11.10
N ARG A 321 -12.97 -8.58 -11.63
CA ARG A 321 -13.87 -7.51 -11.11
C ARG A 321 -14.62 -6.70 -12.18
N MET A 322 -14.33 -6.86 -13.47
CA MET A 322 -15.06 -6.11 -14.52
C MET A 322 -16.56 -6.43 -14.62
N SER A 323 -17.01 -7.55 -14.02
CA SER A 323 -18.42 -7.91 -13.85
C SER A 323 -19.17 -6.95 -12.91
N PHE A 324 -18.47 -6.25 -12.01
CA PHE A 324 -19.06 -5.26 -11.10
C PHE A 324 -19.28 -3.87 -11.74
N GLY A 325 -19.06 -3.74 -13.05
CA GLY A 325 -19.26 -2.51 -13.80
C GLY A 325 -18.08 -1.52 -13.71
N ILE A 326 -18.06 -0.55 -14.63
CA ILE A 326 -16.92 0.38 -14.81
C ILE A 326 -16.73 1.30 -13.60
N SER A 327 -17.79 1.64 -12.86
CA SER A 327 -17.70 2.41 -11.60
C SER A 327 -16.81 1.75 -10.56
N ALA A 328 -16.83 0.41 -10.45
CA ALA A 328 -15.99 -0.34 -9.52
C ALA A 328 -14.49 -0.29 -9.86
N ALA A 329 -14.13 0.01 -11.13
CA ALA A 329 -12.74 0.12 -11.55
C ALA A 329 -11.97 1.22 -10.79
N ALA A 330 -12.67 2.29 -10.42
CA ALA A 330 -12.11 3.42 -9.70
C ALA A 330 -12.18 3.27 -8.17
N SER A 331 -12.61 2.12 -7.60
CA SER A 331 -12.78 1.97 -6.13
C SER A 331 -11.52 2.34 -5.32
N GLU A 332 -11.71 2.83 -4.10
CA GLU A 332 -10.65 3.46 -3.28
C GLU A 332 -9.49 2.50 -3.01
N ARG A 333 -9.81 1.26 -2.65
CA ARG A 333 -8.83 0.18 -2.52
C ARG A 333 -8.01 -0.05 -3.80
N TYR A 334 -8.57 0.11 -5.00
CA TYR A 334 -7.80 -0.01 -6.26
C TYR A 334 -7.00 1.24 -6.60
N ALA A 335 -7.56 2.42 -6.33
CA ALA A 335 -6.90 3.72 -6.50
C ALA A 335 -5.57 3.77 -5.72
N TYR A 336 -5.59 3.29 -4.47
CA TYR A 336 -4.41 3.13 -3.62
C TYR A 336 -3.27 2.38 -4.33
N LEU A 337 -3.56 1.17 -4.84
CA LEU A 337 -2.53 0.34 -5.48
C LEU A 337 -2.00 0.98 -6.76
N VAL A 338 -2.88 1.57 -7.59
CA VAL A 338 -2.47 2.30 -8.80
C VAL A 338 -1.52 3.45 -8.44
N ILE A 339 -1.84 4.24 -7.41
CA ILE A 339 -0.99 5.33 -6.93
C ILE A 339 0.34 4.79 -6.40
N VAL A 340 0.32 3.78 -5.51
CA VAL A 340 1.53 3.14 -4.95
C VAL A 340 2.49 2.65 -6.04
N PHE A 341 1.97 1.96 -7.06
CA PHE A 341 2.79 1.46 -8.17
C PHE A 341 3.38 2.58 -9.04
N LEU A 342 2.61 3.63 -9.32
CA LEU A 342 3.02 4.69 -10.25
C LEU A 342 3.81 5.83 -9.57
N LEU A 343 3.76 5.97 -8.24
CA LEU A 343 4.41 7.06 -7.52
C LEU A 343 5.92 7.20 -7.79
N PRO A 344 6.72 6.11 -7.91
CA PRO A 344 8.13 6.23 -8.28
C PRO A 344 8.37 6.79 -9.69
N ALA A 345 7.52 6.44 -10.66
CA ALA A 345 7.58 6.97 -12.01
C ALA A 345 7.12 8.44 -12.07
N LEU A 346 6.07 8.79 -11.33
CA LEU A 346 5.61 10.18 -11.17
C LEU A 346 6.67 11.04 -10.47
N GLY A 347 7.30 10.56 -9.41
CA GLY A 347 8.35 11.29 -8.69
C GLY A 347 9.60 11.56 -9.54
N LEU A 348 9.96 10.66 -10.47
CA LEU A 348 11.02 10.91 -11.46
C LEU A 348 10.61 11.99 -12.47
N GLN A 349 9.37 11.98 -12.96
CA GLN A 349 8.83 13.01 -13.87
C GLN A 349 8.77 14.38 -13.18
N LEU A 350 8.30 14.45 -11.94
CA LEU A 350 8.27 15.67 -11.13
C LEU A 350 9.67 16.19 -10.80
N THR A 351 10.62 15.30 -10.51
CA THR A 351 12.04 15.66 -10.32
C THR A 351 12.63 16.31 -11.55
N TRP A 352 12.38 15.74 -12.73
CA TRP A 352 12.82 16.31 -14.01
C TRP A 352 12.15 17.65 -14.32
N LEU A 353 10.85 17.79 -14.05
CA LEU A 353 10.12 19.04 -14.24
C LEU A 353 10.65 20.14 -13.30
N ALA A 354 10.82 19.85 -12.02
CA ALA A 354 11.34 20.78 -11.03
C ALA A 354 12.79 21.22 -11.32
N ALA A 355 13.60 20.37 -11.97
CA ALA A 355 14.95 20.70 -12.40
C ALA A 355 15.03 21.75 -13.53
N ARG A 356 13.92 22.10 -14.19
CA ARG A 356 13.88 23.13 -15.26
C ARG A 356 14.06 24.57 -14.76
N GLY A 357 14.06 24.79 -13.44
CA GLY A 357 14.35 26.10 -12.83
C GLY A 357 13.36 26.51 -11.74
N ARG A 358 13.65 27.62 -11.05
CA ARG A 358 12.93 28.05 -9.84
C ARG A 358 11.40 28.14 -10.01
N ARG A 359 10.91 28.63 -11.16
CA ARG A 359 9.47 28.71 -11.46
C ARG A 359 8.82 27.33 -11.58
N ALA A 360 9.47 26.38 -12.24
CA ALA A 360 8.97 25.01 -12.37
C ALA A 360 9.01 24.25 -11.04
N PHE A 361 10.07 24.44 -10.24
CA PHE A 361 10.14 23.93 -8.87
C PHE A 361 8.99 24.48 -8.00
N ALA A 362 8.75 25.79 -8.03
CA ALA A 362 7.68 26.43 -7.26
C ALA A 362 6.28 25.93 -7.69
N ALA A 363 6.04 25.75 -8.99
CA ALA A 363 4.79 25.18 -9.50
C ALA A 363 4.56 23.72 -9.06
N VAL A 364 5.61 22.88 -9.09
CA VAL A 364 5.55 21.50 -8.58
C VAL A 364 5.27 21.48 -7.08
N ALA A 365 5.95 22.32 -6.30
CA ALA A 365 5.76 22.42 -4.86
C ALA A 365 4.33 22.90 -4.51
N ALA A 366 3.83 23.95 -5.17
CA ALA A 366 2.48 24.45 -4.98
C ALA A 366 1.42 23.40 -5.35
N GLY A 367 1.59 22.70 -6.47
CA GLY A 367 0.71 21.61 -6.87
C GLY A 367 0.66 20.47 -5.86
N LEU A 368 1.82 20.07 -5.31
CA LEU A 368 1.87 19.06 -4.25
C LEU A 368 1.22 19.52 -2.94
N VAL A 369 1.39 20.79 -2.54
CA VAL A 369 0.71 21.35 -1.36
C VAL A 369 -0.81 21.35 -1.54
N LEU A 370 -1.31 21.73 -2.73
CA LEU A 370 -2.75 21.69 -3.05
C LEU A 370 -3.29 20.25 -3.05
N ILE A 371 -2.56 19.29 -3.61
CA ILE A 371 -2.92 17.87 -3.60
C ILE A 371 -2.96 17.33 -2.17
N ILE A 372 -1.96 17.63 -1.34
CA ILE A 372 -1.94 17.22 0.08
C ILE A 372 -3.12 17.85 0.83
N GLY A 373 -3.36 19.15 0.66
CA GLY A 373 -4.47 19.86 1.32
C GLY A 373 -5.83 19.28 0.94
N PHE A 374 -6.07 19.04 -0.36
CA PHE A 374 -7.28 18.38 -0.85
C PHE A 374 -7.45 17.00 -0.21
N ASN A 375 -6.46 16.11 -0.36
CA ASN A 375 -6.57 14.74 0.15
C ASN A 375 -6.66 14.68 1.68
N THR A 376 -6.10 15.63 2.42
CA THR A 376 -6.23 15.70 3.89
C THR A 376 -7.67 16.03 4.31
N VAL A 377 -8.34 16.94 3.59
CA VAL A 377 -9.75 17.27 3.85
C VAL A 377 -10.65 16.11 3.45
N ASP A 378 -10.41 15.53 2.27
CA ASP A 378 -11.11 14.36 1.73
C ASP A 378 -11.02 13.15 2.69
N LEU A 379 -9.84 12.89 3.25
CA LEU A 379 -9.59 11.85 4.25
C LEU A 379 -10.45 12.00 5.51
N VAL A 380 -10.65 13.23 6.00
CA VAL A 380 -11.51 13.51 7.17
C VAL A 380 -12.99 13.35 6.82
N ILE A 381 -13.40 13.77 5.62
CA ILE A 381 -14.79 13.63 5.15
C ILE A 381 -15.16 12.16 5.03
N GLU A 382 -14.33 11.35 4.37
CA GLU A 382 -14.63 9.93 4.17
C GLU A 382 -14.54 9.12 5.46
N ALA A 383 -13.60 9.45 6.37
CA ALA A 383 -13.57 8.84 7.71
C ALA A 383 -14.88 9.05 8.47
N HIS A 384 -15.40 10.28 8.46
CA HIS A 384 -16.67 10.59 9.10
C HIS A 384 -17.85 9.91 8.39
N ALA A 385 -17.85 9.89 7.05
CA ALA A 385 -18.87 9.19 6.27
C ALA A 385 -18.85 7.67 6.52
N GLN A 386 -17.67 7.10 6.78
CA GLN A 386 -17.49 5.70 7.17
C GLN A 386 -18.00 5.44 8.59
N ALA A 387 -17.56 6.21 9.59
CA ALA A 387 -18.04 6.10 10.97
C ALA A 387 -19.58 6.17 11.07
N VAL A 388 -20.23 7.08 10.32
CA VAL A 388 -21.70 7.19 10.29
C VAL A 388 -22.39 5.92 9.76
N ARG A 389 -21.77 5.18 8.82
CA ARG A 389 -22.27 3.87 8.35
C ARG A 389 -22.08 2.81 9.44
N GLU A 390 -20.92 2.82 10.09
CA GLU A 390 -20.48 1.86 11.10
C GLU A 390 -21.33 1.95 12.38
N THR A 391 -21.48 3.12 13.01
CA THR A 391 -22.41 3.38 14.13
C THR A 391 -23.89 3.16 13.74
N GLY A 392 -24.19 3.21 12.45
CA GLY A 392 -25.48 2.77 11.91
C GLY A 392 -25.68 1.26 12.03
N SER A 393 -24.65 0.47 11.71
CA SER A 393 -24.65 -0.99 11.80
C SER A 393 -24.60 -1.47 13.25
N GLU A 394 -23.72 -0.90 14.06
CA GLU A 394 -23.59 -1.13 15.52
C GLU A 394 -24.95 -1.10 16.23
N ARG A 395 -25.70 0.01 16.11
CA ARG A 395 -27.04 0.14 16.73
C ARG A 395 -28.07 -0.89 16.24
N ARG A 396 -27.90 -1.45 15.04
CA ARG A 396 -28.75 -2.57 14.55
C ARG A 396 -28.30 -3.89 15.17
N ILE A 397 -27.00 -4.10 15.33
CA ILE A 397 -26.40 -5.26 16.00
C ILE A 397 -26.80 -5.30 17.47
N ASP A 398 -26.72 -4.19 18.20
CA ASP A 398 -27.10 -4.13 19.62
C ASP A 398 -28.60 -4.40 19.83
N ALA A 399 -29.44 -3.82 18.96
CA ALA A 399 -30.88 -4.10 18.95
C ALA A 399 -31.22 -5.54 18.54
N ASP A 400 -30.33 -6.23 17.82
CA ASP A 400 -30.45 -7.66 17.54
C ASP A 400 -30.06 -8.51 18.75
N LEU A 401 -28.92 -8.17 19.37
CA LEU A 401 -28.45 -8.80 20.60
C LEU A 401 -29.49 -8.72 21.71
N ALA A 402 -30.10 -7.55 21.94
CA ALA A 402 -31.17 -7.39 22.93
C ALA A 402 -32.33 -8.38 22.71
N ARG A 403 -32.80 -8.53 21.47
CA ARG A 403 -33.86 -9.49 21.10
C ARG A 403 -33.41 -10.95 21.25
N LEU A 404 -32.15 -11.24 20.93
CA LEU A 404 -31.54 -12.56 21.16
C LEU A 404 -31.38 -12.89 22.65
N LEU A 405 -31.19 -11.89 23.53
CA LEU A 405 -31.12 -12.12 24.97
C LEU A 405 -32.50 -12.38 25.59
N GLU A 406 -33.56 -11.76 25.05
CA GLU A 406 -34.95 -12.06 25.40
C GLU A 406 -35.41 -13.45 24.90
N SER A 407 -34.96 -13.87 23.71
CA SER A 407 -35.36 -15.13 23.06
C SER A 407 -34.18 -15.93 22.48
N PRO A 408 -33.25 -16.44 23.32
CA PRO A 408 -31.96 -17.02 22.88
C PRO A 408 -32.04 -18.38 22.17
N GLY A 409 -33.26 -18.92 22.00
CA GLY A 409 -33.52 -20.17 21.29
C GLY A 409 -34.35 -20.00 20.01
N ASP A 410 -34.73 -18.79 19.62
CA ASP A 410 -35.54 -18.56 18.41
C ASP A 410 -34.70 -18.83 17.14
N PRO A 411 -35.06 -19.84 16.32
CA PRO A 411 -34.30 -20.19 15.12
C PRO A 411 -34.28 -19.05 14.08
N ALA A 412 -35.32 -18.21 14.02
CA ALA A 412 -35.39 -17.09 13.08
C ALA A 412 -34.47 -15.92 13.49
N LEU A 413 -34.26 -15.72 14.79
CA LEU A 413 -33.27 -14.76 15.30
C LEU A 413 -31.84 -15.28 15.12
N LEU A 414 -31.61 -16.57 15.38
CA LEU A 414 -30.29 -17.17 15.27
C LEU A 414 -29.77 -17.25 13.82
N ALA A 415 -30.67 -17.48 12.85
CA ALA A 415 -30.30 -17.66 11.45
C ALA A 415 -30.22 -16.36 10.62
N ARG A 416 -30.69 -15.21 11.13
CA ARG A 416 -30.64 -13.94 10.40
C ARG A 416 -29.32 -13.21 10.64
N ALA A 417 -28.91 -12.39 9.66
CA ALA A 417 -27.89 -11.39 9.87
C ALA A 417 -28.47 -10.19 10.64
N ALA A 418 -27.74 -9.70 11.64
CA ALA A 418 -28.18 -8.55 12.46
C ALA A 418 -28.23 -7.24 11.64
N ASP A 419 -27.32 -7.09 10.67
CA ASP A 419 -27.39 -6.09 9.61
C ASP A 419 -27.10 -6.74 8.24
N ALA A 420 -28.16 -7.16 7.55
CA ALA A 420 -28.05 -7.76 6.22
C ALA A 420 -27.52 -6.82 5.12
N THR A 421 -27.41 -5.51 5.37
CA THR A 421 -26.89 -4.54 4.38
C THR A 421 -25.38 -4.38 4.49
N TRP A 422 -24.87 -4.27 5.73
CA TRP A 422 -23.49 -3.86 5.99
C TRP A 422 -22.69 -4.85 6.84
N SER A 423 -23.31 -5.83 7.47
CA SER A 423 -22.65 -6.90 8.23
C SER A 423 -23.33 -8.26 7.96
N PRO A 424 -23.49 -8.66 6.67
CA PRO A 424 -24.26 -9.86 6.30
C PRO A 424 -23.65 -11.16 6.84
N ASP A 425 -22.35 -11.16 7.14
CA ASP A 425 -21.65 -12.30 7.72
C ASP A 425 -21.89 -12.46 9.23
N LEU A 426 -22.43 -11.47 9.95
CA LEU A 426 -22.72 -11.57 11.38
C LEU A 426 -24.15 -12.08 11.62
N LEU A 427 -24.29 -13.39 11.85
CA LEU A 427 -25.56 -14.02 12.19
C LEU A 427 -25.86 -13.90 13.70
N GLY A 428 -27.14 -13.94 14.07
CA GLY A 428 -27.56 -13.90 15.47
C GLY A 428 -26.95 -15.02 16.34
N ALA A 429 -26.70 -16.19 15.75
CA ALA A 429 -25.99 -17.29 16.43
C ALA A 429 -24.54 -16.92 16.80
N ASP A 430 -23.80 -16.26 15.91
CA ASP A 430 -22.43 -15.80 16.16
C ASP A 430 -22.40 -14.64 17.17
N LEU A 431 -23.33 -13.69 17.04
CA LEU A 431 -23.48 -12.58 17.97
C LEU A 431 -23.77 -13.06 19.41
N LEU A 432 -24.67 -14.04 19.56
CA LEU A 432 -24.95 -14.67 20.85
C LEU A 432 -23.77 -15.49 21.38
N ALA A 433 -22.95 -16.09 20.50
CA ALA A 433 -21.73 -16.80 20.90
C ALA A 433 -20.66 -15.83 21.42
N LEU A 434 -20.37 -14.75 20.68
CA LEU A 434 -19.41 -13.70 21.06
C LEU A 434 -19.81 -13.01 22.37
N TYR A 435 -21.09 -12.75 22.58
CA TYR A 435 -21.59 -12.22 23.86
C TYR A 435 -21.37 -13.21 25.01
N ARG A 436 -21.64 -14.51 24.80
CA ARG A 436 -21.48 -15.55 25.82
C ARG A 436 -20.02 -15.84 26.18
N SER A 437 -19.08 -15.69 25.25
CA SER A 437 -17.65 -15.79 25.55
C SER A 437 -17.07 -14.53 26.19
N GLY A 438 -17.83 -13.42 26.22
CA GLY A 438 -17.38 -12.13 26.73
C GLY A 438 -16.52 -11.34 25.74
N GLU A 439 -16.46 -11.76 24.48
CA GLU A 439 -15.75 -11.07 23.41
C GLU A 439 -16.55 -9.88 22.85
N PHE A 440 -17.89 -9.98 22.80
CA PHE A 440 -18.75 -8.83 22.48
C PHE A 440 -19.05 -8.01 23.75
N PRO A 441 -19.06 -6.65 23.69
CA PRO A 441 -19.44 -5.82 24.83
C PRO A 441 -20.87 -6.12 25.32
N LYS A 442 -21.16 -5.72 26.57
CA LYS A 442 -22.53 -5.78 27.10
C LYS A 442 -23.32 -4.56 26.62
N PRO A 443 -24.59 -4.73 26.22
CA PRO A 443 -25.48 -3.62 25.88
C PRO A 443 -25.88 -2.79 27.11
#